data_AF-A0A1I1H6R3-F1
#
_entry.id   AF-A0A1I1H6R3-F1
#
_cell.length_a   1.000
_cell.length_b   1.000
_cell.length_c   1.000
_cell.angle_alpha   90.00
_cell.angle_beta   90.00
_cell.angle_gamma   90.00
#
_symmetry.space_group_name_H-M   'P 1'
#
loop_
_entity.id
_entity.type
_entity.pdbx_description
1 polymer ?
#
loop_
_entity_poly.entity_id
_entity_poly.type
_entity_poly.pdbx_seq_one_letter_code
_entity_poly.pdbx_strand_id
1 'polypeptide(L)'
;MEFDEIQKIWDSQTHEPLWSINETALHKRILVKKEKVSHIANFSELLLLVVNIGAGSLTLGLNYFKPPTNLSLYLMSAWMLGTALYVLVSRIRRLKSSDTFDRSLLGELKQAMSMATYQVRLSQLMRWNIVPIGFLSLLGFWESGQSIWLSLGLLIFFGMTYFAGGWEHRIYQAKKRELEALLTKLEQK
;
A
#
# COMPACT_ATOMS: atom_id res chain seq x y z
N MET A 1 -19.29 -10.94 -8.79
CA MET A 1 -20.63 -10.74 -8.18
C MET A 1 -21.03 -12.09 -7.66
N GLU A 2 -21.18 -12.23 -6.34
CA GLU A 2 -21.61 -13.50 -5.72
C GLU A 2 -23.08 -13.36 -5.36
N PHE A 3 -23.85 -14.41 -5.62
CA PHE A 3 -25.31 -14.45 -5.66
C PHE A 3 -26.03 -14.21 -4.30
N ASP A 4 -25.28 -13.98 -3.21
CA ASP A 4 -25.81 -13.80 -1.86
C ASP A 4 -26.39 -12.39 -1.58
N GLU A 5 -26.28 -11.45 -2.53
CA GLU A 5 -26.68 -10.04 -2.34
C GLU A 5 -28.14 -9.75 -2.69
N ILE A 6 -28.91 -10.78 -3.01
CA ILE A 6 -30.28 -10.66 -3.48
C ILE A 6 -31.19 -11.23 -2.40
N GLN A 7 -31.83 -10.35 -1.63
CA GLN A 7 -33.04 -10.74 -0.91
C GLN A 7 -34.24 -10.47 -1.81
N LYS A 8 -34.95 -11.54 -2.15
CA LYS A 8 -36.24 -11.49 -2.85
C LYS A 8 -37.29 -11.05 -1.83
N ILE A 9 -37.59 -9.76 -1.75
CA ILE A 9 -38.81 -9.28 -1.07
C ILE A 9 -39.93 -9.36 -2.10
N TRP A 10 -40.97 -10.15 -1.80
CA TRP A 10 -42.15 -10.27 -2.63
C TRP A 10 -43.05 -9.06 -2.37
N ASP A 11 -43.14 -8.14 -3.32
CA ASP A 11 -44.13 -7.06 -3.29
C ASP A 11 -45.45 -7.58 -3.86
N SER A 12 -46.44 -7.76 -2.99
CA SER A 12 -47.77 -8.23 -3.38
C SER A 12 -48.53 -7.26 -4.29
N GLN A 13 -48.06 -6.02 -4.44
CA GLN A 13 -48.74 -5.00 -5.26
C GLN A 13 -48.30 -5.01 -6.73
N THR A 14 -47.08 -5.42 -7.05
CA THR A 14 -46.49 -5.27 -8.39
C THR A 14 -46.21 -6.60 -9.12
N HIS A 15 -46.32 -7.76 -8.45
CA HIS A 15 -46.09 -9.10 -9.04
C HIS A 15 -44.74 -9.29 -9.76
N GLU A 16 -43.79 -8.38 -9.57
CA GLU A 16 -42.43 -8.47 -10.08
C GLU A 16 -41.46 -8.65 -8.90
N PRO A 17 -40.40 -9.46 -9.04
CA PRO A 17 -39.37 -9.55 -8.02
C PRO A 17 -38.62 -8.22 -7.93
N LEU A 18 -38.98 -7.41 -6.93
CA LEU A 18 -38.25 -6.20 -6.62
C LEU A 18 -36.92 -6.59 -5.96
N TRP A 19 -35.81 -6.34 -6.66
CA TRP A 19 -34.47 -6.54 -6.12
C TRP A 19 -34.20 -5.45 -5.07
N SER A 20 -34.70 -5.64 -3.84
CA SER A 20 -34.33 -4.78 -2.73
C SER A 20 -32.88 -5.07 -2.39
N ILE A 21 -31.99 -4.15 -2.75
CA ILE A 21 -30.59 -4.17 -2.28
C ILE A 21 -30.68 -4.19 -0.76
N ASN A 22 -30.25 -5.28 -0.13
CA ASN A 22 -30.20 -5.35 1.32
C ASN A 22 -29.10 -4.39 1.79
N GLU A 23 -29.51 -3.20 2.24
CA GLU A 23 -28.60 -2.16 2.72
C GLU A 23 -27.67 -2.67 3.82
N THR A 24 -28.15 -3.58 4.67
CA THR A 24 -27.36 -4.20 5.74
C THR A 24 -26.29 -5.14 5.18
N ALA A 25 -26.60 -5.92 4.14
CA ALA A 25 -25.63 -6.80 3.46
C ALA A 25 -24.56 -5.98 2.73
N LEU A 26 -24.98 -4.92 2.04
CA LEU A 26 -24.08 -3.98 1.37
C LEU A 26 -23.17 -3.26 2.37
N HIS A 27 -23.75 -2.75 3.47
CA HIS A 27 -23.02 -2.11 4.57
C HIS A 27 -21.98 -3.04 5.19
N LYS A 28 -22.36 -4.27 5.52
CA LYS A 28 -21.44 -5.29 6.04
C LYS A 28 -20.29 -5.57 5.08
N ARG A 29 -20.55 -5.62 3.76
CA ARG A 29 -19.51 -5.83 2.75
C ARG A 29 -18.54 -4.65 2.65
N ILE A 30 -19.06 -3.42 2.73
CA ILE A 30 -18.25 -2.20 2.75
C ILE A 30 -17.34 -2.20 3.99
N LEU A 31 -17.87 -2.55 5.17
CA LEU A 31 -17.10 -2.69 6.40
C LEU A 31 -15.99 -3.72 6.28
N VAL A 32 -16.28 -4.94 5.81
CA VAL A 32 -15.27 -6.00 5.62
C VAL A 32 -14.18 -5.57 4.63
N LYS A 33 -14.55 -4.91 3.53
CA LYS A 33 -13.57 -4.37 2.56
C LYS A 33 -12.71 -3.26 3.18
N LYS A 34 -13.32 -2.36 3.96
CA LYS A 34 -12.63 -1.28 4.68
C LYS A 34 -11.62 -1.82 5.69
N GLU A 35 -12.02 -2.78 6.52
CA GLU A 35 -11.11 -3.42 7.48
C GLU A 35 -9.95 -4.11 6.79
N LYS A 36 -10.21 -4.86 5.71
CA LYS A 36 -9.16 -5.54 4.94
C LYS A 36 -8.16 -4.54 4.34
N VAL A 37 -8.63 -3.45 3.74
CA VAL A 37 -7.77 -2.39 3.20
C VAL A 37 -6.96 -1.72 4.30
N SER A 38 -7.59 -1.43 5.45
CA SER A 38 -6.93 -0.81 6.60
C SER A 38 -5.83 -1.70 7.18
N HIS A 39 -6.09 -3.00 7.37
CA HIS A 39 -5.11 -3.95 7.88
C HIS A 39 -3.90 -4.07 6.93
N ILE A 40 -4.15 -4.18 5.62
CA ILE A 40 -3.05 -4.27 4.64
C ILE A 40 -2.23 -2.97 4.62
N ALA A 41 -2.89 -1.80 4.66
CA ALA A 41 -2.19 -0.53 4.72
C ALA A 41 -1.33 -0.41 5.98
N ASN A 42 -1.87 -0.77 7.15
CA ASN A 42 -1.14 -0.72 8.41
C ASN A 42 0.06 -1.68 8.42
N PHE A 43 -0.11 -2.90 7.89
CA PHE A 43 0.98 -3.87 7.76
C PHE A 43 2.07 -3.37 6.80
N SER A 44 1.69 -2.84 5.64
CA SER A 44 2.62 -2.33 4.63
C SER A 44 3.41 -1.13 5.12
N GLU A 45 2.75 -0.20 5.83
CA GLU A 45 3.40 0.95 6.48
C GLU A 45 4.40 0.50 7.55
N LEU A 46 4.00 -0.45 8.41
CA LEU A 46 4.86 -0.94 9.49
C LEU A 46 6.07 -1.66 8.91
N LEU A 47 5.87 -2.51 7.90
CA LEU A 47 6.95 -3.20 7.20
C LEU A 47 7.93 -2.20 6.59
N LEU A 48 7.44 -1.16 5.91
CA LEU A 48 8.30 -0.11 5.35
C LEU A 48 9.11 0.63 6.41
N LEU A 49 8.47 1.01 7.51
CA LEU A 49 9.13 1.71 8.61
C LEU A 49 10.23 0.84 9.20
N VAL A 50 9.92 -0.41 9.56
CA VAL A 50 10.88 -1.33 10.17
C VAL A 50 12.05 -1.61 9.24
N VAL A 51 11.78 -1.90 7.96
CA VAL A 51 12.84 -2.20 6.98
C VAL A 51 13.72 -0.97 6.72
N ASN A 52 13.14 0.20 6.47
CA ASN A 52 13.93 1.40 6.15
C ASN A 52 14.69 1.93 7.37
N ILE A 53 14.10 1.93 8.57
CA ILE A 53 14.80 2.33 9.78
C ILE A 53 15.89 1.31 10.11
N GLY A 54 15.55 0.01 10.13
CA GLY A 54 16.50 -1.04 10.48
C GLY A 54 17.70 -1.07 9.54
N ALA A 55 17.46 -1.12 8.23
CA ALA A 55 18.54 -1.15 7.24
C ALA A 55 19.26 0.21 7.13
N GLY A 56 18.55 1.33 7.22
CA GLY A 56 19.17 2.66 7.23
C GLY A 56 20.10 2.87 8.43
N SER A 57 19.67 2.50 9.63
CA SER A 57 20.51 2.58 10.84
C SER A 57 21.67 1.59 10.82
N LEU A 58 21.45 0.36 10.36
CA LEU A 58 22.51 -0.65 10.27
C LEU A 58 23.60 -0.23 9.27
N THR A 59 23.21 0.26 8.09
CA THR A 59 24.15 0.70 7.06
C THR A 59 24.95 1.92 7.49
N LEU A 60 24.31 2.87 8.21
CA LEU A 60 25.00 4.01 8.82
C LEU A 60 26.01 3.56 9.88
N GLY A 61 25.60 2.66 10.79
CA GLY A 61 26.46 2.16 11.85
C GLY A 61 27.68 1.42 11.29
N LEU A 62 27.47 0.50 10.33
CA LEU A 62 28.56 -0.25 9.70
C LEU A 62 29.55 0.67 8.98
N ASN A 63 29.06 1.69 8.27
CA ASN A 63 29.90 2.65 7.55
C ASN A 63 30.63 3.63 8.48
N TYR A 64 30.11 3.87 9.68
CA TYR A 64 30.78 4.69 10.70
C TYR A 64 31.92 3.94 11.39
N PHE A 65 31.74 2.64 11.69
CA PHE A 65 32.74 1.84 12.41
C PHE A 65 33.83 1.22 11.53
N LYS A 66 33.61 1.06 10.22
CA LYS A 66 34.58 0.44 9.29
C LYS A 66 35.04 1.42 8.20
N PRO A 67 36.30 1.91 8.22
CA PRO A 67 36.91 2.52 7.05
C PRO A 67 37.26 1.45 6.00
N PRO A 68 37.21 1.75 4.69
CA PRO A 68 37.03 3.07 4.09
C PRO A 68 35.57 3.52 3.99
N THR A 69 35.41 4.84 4.10
CA THR A 69 34.13 5.55 4.09
C THR A 69 33.47 5.47 2.70
N ASN A 70 32.34 4.77 2.58
CA ASN A 70 31.60 4.70 1.31
C ASN A 70 30.51 5.78 1.28
N LEU A 71 30.66 6.77 0.40
CA LEU A 71 29.70 7.86 0.26
C LEU A 71 28.32 7.35 -0.18
N SER A 72 28.32 6.36 -1.08
CA SER A 72 27.15 5.65 -1.56
C SER A 72 26.28 5.07 -0.43
N LEU A 73 26.90 4.45 0.58
CA LEU A 73 26.21 3.88 1.74
C LEU A 73 25.62 4.96 2.67
N TYR A 74 26.29 6.11 2.83
CA TYR A 74 25.71 7.24 3.56
C TYR A 74 24.49 7.82 2.86
N LEU A 75 24.57 8.02 1.54
CA LEU A 75 23.43 8.48 0.74
C LEU A 75 22.26 7.49 0.80
N MET A 76 22.57 6.18 0.75
CA MET A 76 21.55 5.14 0.88
C MET A 76 20.87 5.18 2.24
N SER A 77 21.65 5.26 3.32
CA SER A 77 21.09 5.38 4.67
C SER A 77 20.22 6.62 4.83
N ALA A 78 20.70 7.78 4.39
CA ALA A 78 19.94 9.03 4.42
C ALA A 78 18.63 8.91 3.62
N TRP A 79 18.67 8.28 2.46
CA TRP A 79 17.48 8.02 1.63
C TRP A 79 16.47 7.10 2.34
N MET A 80 16.94 6.00 2.94
CA MET A 80 16.07 5.05 3.66
C MET A 80 15.42 5.71 4.87
N LEU A 81 16.20 6.45 5.68
CA LEU A 81 15.67 7.18 6.83
C LEU A 81 14.70 8.29 6.40
N GLY A 82 15.01 9.02 5.33
CA GLY A 82 14.10 10.02 4.73
C GLY A 82 12.78 9.40 4.27
N THR A 83 12.85 8.22 3.65
CA THR A 83 11.66 7.47 3.23
C THR A 83 10.84 6.99 4.42
N ALA A 84 11.50 6.49 5.48
CA ALA A 84 10.82 6.11 6.71
C ALA A 84 10.10 7.31 7.35
N LEU A 85 10.75 8.46 7.41
CA LEU A 85 10.15 9.69 7.93
C LEU A 85 8.93 10.11 7.10
N TYR A 86 9.02 10.05 5.77
CA TYR A 86 7.90 10.34 4.88
C TYR A 86 6.70 9.40 5.15
N VAL A 87 6.95 8.09 5.28
CA VAL A 87 5.91 7.09 5.59
C VAL A 87 5.30 7.32 6.97
N LEU A 88 6.10 7.75 7.95
CA LEU A 88 5.60 8.11 9.29
C LEU A 88 4.64 9.30 9.22
N VAL A 89 5.02 10.36 8.49
CA VAL A 89 4.18 11.55 8.30
C VAL A 89 2.91 11.19 7.54
N SER A 90 2.99 10.36 6.50
CA SER A 90 1.82 9.92 5.74
C SER A 90 0.87 9.08 6.59
N ARG A 91 1.40 8.23 7.48
CA ARG A 91 0.64 7.45 8.46
C ARG A 91 -0.11 8.35 9.45
N ILE A 92 0.56 9.36 10.02
CA ILE A 92 -0.08 10.31 10.95
C ILE A 92 -1.21 11.07 10.25
N ARG A 93 -0.98 11.54 9.00
CA ARG A 93 -2.02 12.22 8.21
C ARG A 93 -3.22 11.30 7.93
N ARG A 94 -2.98 10.02 7.64
CA ARG A 94 -4.04 9.02 7.41
C ARG A 94 -4.90 8.78 8.66
N LEU A 95 -4.26 8.64 9.82
CA LEU A 95 -4.96 8.44 11.09
C LEU A 95 -5.85 9.65 11.40
N LYS A 96 -5.33 10.88 11.24
CA LYS A 96 -6.10 12.12 11.45
C LYS A 96 -7.26 12.29 10.48
N SER A 97 -7.11 11.85 9.23
CA SER A 97 -8.18 11.90 8.22
C SER A 97 -9.29 10.88 8.44
N SER A 98 -9.09 9.87 9.30
CA SER A 98 -10.09 8.82 9.51
C SER A 98 -11.27 9.27 10.39
N ASP A 99 -11.09 10.34 11.18
CA ASP A 99 -12.10 10.88 12.10
C ASP A 99 -13.06 11.88 11.46
N THR A 100 -12.79 12.30 10.22
CA THR A 100 -13.58 13.34 9.52
C THR A 100 -14.73 12.79 8.67
N PHE A 101 -14.93 11.47 8.62
CA PHE A 101 -15.97 10.85 7.79
C PHE A 101 -17.22 10.53 8.61
N ASP A 102 -18.40 10.89 8.08
CA ASP A 102 -19.68 10.54 8.68
C ASP A 102 -19.90 9.02 8.71
N ARG A 103 -20.60 8.53 9.74
CA ARG A 103 -20.97 7.10 9.88
C ARG A 103 -22.13 6.67 8.97
N SER A 104 -22.40 7.43 7.91
CA SER A 104 -23.39 7.05 6.89
C SER A 104 -22.79 6.07 5.89
N LEU A 105 -23.63 5.27 5.21
CA LEU A 105 -23.20 4.34 4.15
C LEU A 105 -22.30 5.02 3.10
N LEU A 106 -22.66 6.23 2.70
CA LEU A 106 -21.91 7.05 1.74
C LEU A 106 -20.60 7.59 2.34
N GLY A 107 -20.61 7.99 3.62
CA GLY A 107 -19.42 8.41 4.36
C GLY A 107 -18.41 7.28 4.52
N GLU A 108 -18.86 6.07 4.87
CA GLU A 108 -18.00 4.89 4.99
C GLU A 108 -17.43 4.43 3.65
N LEU A 109 -18.22 4.54 2.57
CA LEU A 109 -17.74 4.25 1.22
C LEU A 109 -16.67 5.26 0.77
N LYS A 110 -16.87 6.56 1.02
CA LYS A 110 -15.85 7.61 0.78
C LYS A 110 -14.59 7.36 1.61
N GLN A 111 -14.74 6.93 2.86
CA GLN A 111 -13.62 6.55 3.70
C GLN A 111 -12.84 5.37 3.09
N ALA A 112 -13.53 4.29 2.70
CA ALA A 112 -12.93 3.13 2.05
C ALA A 112 -12.20 3.51 0.74
N MET A 113 -12.78 4.44 -0.04
CA MET A 113 -12.17 4.99 -1.25
C MET A 113 -10.87 5.73 -0.97
N SER A 114 -10.87 6.60 0.04
CA SER A 114 -9.68 7.36 0.42
C SER A 114 -8.56 6.43 0.89
N MET A 115 -8.91 5.36 1.63
CA MET A 115 -7.96 4.33 2.06
C MET A 115 -7.41 3.52 0.88
N ALA A 116 -8.26 3.11 -0.07
CA ALA A 116 -7.81 2.40 -1.27
C ALA A 116 -6.87 3.27 -2.13
N THR A 117 -7.19 4.56 -2.25
CA THR A 117 -6.33 5.53 -2.95
C THR A 117 -4.99 5.71 -2.25
N TYR A 118 -4.99 5.80 -0.92
CA TYR A 118 -3.76 5.85 -0.13
C TYR A 118 -2.91 4.59 -0.34
N GLN A 119 -3.52 3.40 -0.33
CA GLN A 119 -2.83 2.14 -0.53
C GLN A 119 -2.16 2.06 -1.93
N VAL A 120 -2.84 2.54 -2.97
CA VAL A 120 -2.25 2.61 -4.32
C VAL A 120 -1.05 3.56 -4.36
N ARG A 121 -1.16 4.74 -3.73
CA ARG A 121 -0.03 5.69 -3.62
C ARG A 121 1.14 5.12 -2.83
N LEU A 122 0.87 4.45 -1.72
CA LEU A 122 1.89 3.79 -0.90
C LEU A 122 2.62 2.71 -1.70
N SER A 123 1.87 1.85 -2.41
CA SER A 123 2.45 0.82 -3.28
C SER A 123 3.29 1.41 -4.42
N GLN A 124 2.84 2.52 -5.02
CA GLN A 124 3.65 3.24 -6.01
C GLN A 124 4.95 3.74 -5.39
N LEU A 125 4.90 4.32 -4.19
CA LEU A 125 6.09 4.77 -3.46
C LEU A 125 7.03 3.60 -3.16
N MET A 126 6.53 2.45 -2.68
CA MET A 126 7.35 1.26 -2.45
C MET A 126 8.12 0.85 -3.70
N ARG A 127 7.44 0.83 -4.85
CA ARG A 127 8.04 0.44 -6.12
C ARG A 127 9.10 1.44 -6.59
N TRP A 128 8.84 2.74 -6.45
CA TRP A 128 9.82 3.77 -6.79
C TRP A 128 11.00 3.78 -5.82
N ASN A 129 10.80 3.41 -4.56
CA ASN A 129 11.85 3.36 -3.55
C ASN A 129 12.91 2.28 -3.83
N ILE A 130 12.54 1.20 -4.52
CA ILE A 130 13.46 0.11 -4.90
C ILE A 130 14.58 0.62 -5.82
N VAL A 131 14.28 1.56 -6.71
CA VAL A 131 15.23 2.05 -7.74
C VAL A 131 16.44 2.77 -7.13
N PRO A 132 16.28 3.83 -6.32
CA PRO A 132 17.42 4.52 -5.69
C PRO A 132 18.15 3.61 -4.71
N ILE A 133 17.45 2.75 -3.95
CA ILE A 133 18.10 1.79 -3.05
C ILE A 133 18.95 0.80 -3.84
N GLY A 134 18.41 0.23 -4.92
CA GLY A 134 19.14 -0.71 -5.77
C GLY A 134 20.35 -0.08 -6.44
N PHE A 135 20.18 1.14 -6.97
CA PHE A 135 21.27 1.89 -7.60
C PHE A 135 22.39 2.22 -6.59
N LEU A 136 22.05 2.77 -5.43
CA LEU A 136 23.03 3.11 -4.39
C LEU A 136 23.70 1.86 -3.79
N SER A 137 22.96 0.75 -3.67
CA SER A 137 23.52 -0.52 -3.23
C SER A 137 24.56 -1.04 -4.23
N LEU A 138 24.25 -1.01 -5.54
CA LEU A 138 25.19 -1.44 -6.58
C LEU A 138 26.45 -0.55 -6.60
N LEU A 139 26.29 0.77 -6.45
CA LEU A 139 27.43 1.69 -6.35
C LEU A 139 28.31 1.40 -5.12
N GLY A 140 27.72 1.16 -3.95
CA GLY A 140 28.50 0.82 -2.76
C GLY A 140 29.22 -0.53 -2.84
N PHE A 141 28.62 -1.50 -3.52
CA PHE A 141 29.29 -2.77 -3.82
C PHE A 141 30.45 -2.59 -4.81
N TRP A 142 30.30 -1.70 -5.80
CA TRP A 142 31.37 -1.37 -6.74
C TRP A 142 32.56 -0.68 -6.06
N GLU A 143 32.31 0.30 -5.19
CA GLU A 143 33.33 1.01 -4.42
C GLU A 143 34.10 0.09 -3.46
N SER A 144 33.42 -0.91 -2.89
CA SER A 144 34.02 -1.86 -1.96
C SER A 144 34.79 -3.01 -2.62
N GLY A 145 34.85 -3.07 -3.96
CA GLY A 145 35.60 -4.08 -4.70
C GLY A 145 35.13 -5.51 -4.46
N GLN A 146 33.85 -5.70 -4.09
CA GLN A 146 33.31 -7.02 -3.79
C GLN A 146 33.15 -7.91 -5.03
N SER A 147 32.97 -9.21 -4.79
CA SER A 147 32.80 -10.22 -5.84
C SER A 147 31.65 -9.89 -6.80
N ILE A 148 31.92 -10.01 -8.10
CA ILE A 148 30.96 -9.82 -9.19
C ILE A 148 29.72 -10.72 -9.03
N TRP A 149 29.89 -11.90 -8.44
CA TRP A 149 28.78 -12.83 -8.15
C TRP A 149 27.78 -12.26 -7.15
N LEU A 150 28.24 -11.52 -6.14
CA LEU A 150 27.37 -10.85 -5.18
C LEU A 150 26.60 -9.72 -5.85
N SER A 151 27.24 -8.92 -6.70
CA SER A 151 26.58 -7.86 -7.48
C SER A 151 25.49 -8.42 -8.41
N LEU A 152 25.77 -9.55 -9.08
CA LEU A 152 24.80 -10.21 -9.95
C LEU A 152 23.59 -10.73 -9.15
N GLY A 153 23.84 -11.37 -8.00
CA GLY A 153 22.78 -11.81 -7.08
C GLY A 153 21.91 -10.64 -6.58
N LEU A 154 22.55 -9.52 -6.23
CA LEU A 154 21.87 -8.29 -5.80
C LEU A 154 20.95 -7.74 -6.91
N LEU A 155 21.44 -7.72 -8.14
CA LEU A 155 20.69 -7.22 -9.31
C LEU A 155 19.45 -8.07 -9.57
N ILE A 156 19.58 -9.41 -9.51
CA ILE A 156 18.46 -10.34 -9.63
C ILE A 156 17.46 -10.14 -8.49
N PHE A 157 17.94 -9.99 -7.25
CA PHE A 157 17.11 -9.74 -6.08
C PHE A 157 16.27 -8.46 -6.22
N PHE A 158 16.90 -7.34 -6.64
CA PHE A 158 16.19 -6.10 -6.88
C PHE A 158 15.20 -6.20 -8.04
N GLY A 159 15.55 -6.93 -9.11
CA GLY A 159 14.65 -7.21 -10.23
C GLY A 159 13.40 -7.98 -9.79
N MET A 160 13.58 -9.04 -9.00
CA MET A 160 12.47 -9.82 -8.44
C MET A 160 11.59 -8.98 -7.51
N THR A 161 12.20 -8.17 -6.64
CA THR A 161 11.48 -7.30 -5.70
C THR A 161 10.66 -6.25 -6.46
N TYR A 162 11.21 -5.68 -7.53
CA TYR A 162 10.50 -4.73 -8.38
C TYR A 162 9.31 -5.37 -9.10
N PHE A 163 9.48 -6.61 -9.59
CA PHE A 163 8.39 -7.35 -10.23
C PHE A 163 7.27 -7.68 -9.24
N ALA A 164 7.63 -8.16 -8.04
CA ALA A 164 6.69 -8.43 -6.96
C ALA A 164 5.89 -7.17 -6.57
N GLY A 165 6.56 -6.02 -6.41
CA GLY A 165 5.89 -4.74 -6.14
C GLY A 165 4.95 -4.29 -7.28
N GLY A 166 5.30 -4.61 -8.53
CA GLY A 166 4.43 -4.37 -9.69
C GLY A 166 3.16 -5.21 -9.68
N TRP A 167 3.27 -6.49 -9.29
CA TRP A 167 2.12 -7.38 -9.15
C TRP A 167 1.19 -6.93 -8.02
N GLU A 168 1.74 -6.61 -6.86
CA GLU A 168 1.00 -6.08 -5.71
C GLU A 168 0.25 -4.78 -6.07
N HIS A 169 0.90 -3.86 -6.78
CA HIS A 169 0.29 -2.62 -7.23
C HIS A 169 -0.95 -2.83 -8.11
N ARG A 170 -0.89 -3.80 -9.03
CA ARG A 170 -2.03 -4.14 -9.90
C ARG A 170 -3.22 -4.63 -9.09
N ILE A 171 -2.99 -5.45 -8.06
CA ILE A 171 -4.04 -5.93 -7.16
C ILE A 171 -4.72 -4.76 -6.43
N TYR A 172 -3.94 -3.79 -5.96
CA TYR A 172 -4.49 -2.63 -5.27
C TYR A 172 -5.26 -1.69 -6.19
N GLN A 173 -4.80 -1.50 -7.43
CA GLN A 173 -5.57 -0.76 -8.44
C GLN A 173 -6.90 -1.44 -8.76
N ALA A 174 -6.91 -2.78 -8.91
CA ALA A 174 -8.14 -3.52 -9.17
C ALA A 174 -9.16 -3.33 -8.03
N LYS A 175 -8.72 -3.43 -6.76
CA LYS A 175 -9.56 -3.18 -5.59
C LYS A 175 -10.11 -1.75 -5.54
N LYS A 176 -9.30 -0.75 -5.92
CA LYS A 176 -9.75 0.64 -6.03
C LYS A 176 -10.87 0.79 -7.06
N ARG A 177 -10.71 0.20 -8.25
CA ARG A 177 -11.72 0.24 -9.32
C ARG A 177 -13.04 -0.42 -8.92
N GLU A 178 -13.00 -1.51 -8.16
CA GLU A 178 -14.22 -2.13 -7.62
C GLU A 178 -14.99 -1.20 -6.70
N LEU A 179 -14.28 -0.46 -5.83
CA LEU A 179 -14.91 0.52 -4.95
C LEU A 179 -15.47 1.71 -5.75
N GLU A 180 -14.76 2.16 -6.79
CA GLU A 180 -15.22 3.24 -7.69
C GLU A 180 -16.52 2.84 -8.40
N ALA A 181 -16.59 1.60 -8.91
CA ALA A 181 -17.78 1.08 -9.54
C ALA A 181 -18.99 1.00 -8.58
N LEU A 182 -18.76 0.70 -7.29
CA LEU A 182 -19.82 0.70 -6.28
C LEU A 182 -20.32 2.11 -5.97
N LEU A 183 -19.42 3.10 -5.90
CA LEU A 183 -19.77 4.50 -5.67
C LEU A 183 -20.63 5.04 -6.82
N THR A 184 -20.21 4.84 -8.07
CA THR A 184 -20.96 5.31 -9.24
C THR A 184 -22.37 4.72 -9.29
N LYS A 185 -22.54 3.45 -8.89
CA LYS A 185 -23.87 2.80 -8.83
C LYS A 185 -24.77 3.35 -7.74
N LEU A 186 -24.21 3.88 -6.66
CA LEU A 186 -24.97 4.45 -5.54
C LEU A 186 -25.31 5.93 -5.78
N GLU A 187 -24.46 6.68 -6.50
CA GLU A 187 -24.72 8.08 -6.86
C GLU A 187 -25.69 8.24 -8.05
N GLN A 188 -25.89 7.19 -8.86
CA GLN A 188 -26.85 7.17 -9.98
C GLN A 188 -28.27 6.73 -9.59
N LYS A 189 -28.53 6.52 -8.30
CA LYS A 189 -29.85 6.17 -7.76
C LYS A 189 -30.50 7.39 -7.11
#